data_AF-D3XGM1-F1
#
_entry.id   AF-D3XGM1-F1
#
_cell.length_a   1.000
_cell.length_b   1.000
_cell.length_c   1.000
_cell.angle_alpha   90.00
_cell.angle_beta   90.00
_cell.angle_gamma   90.00
#
_symmetry.space_group_name_H-M   'P 1'
#
loop_
_entity.id
_entity.type
_entity.pdbx_description
1 polymer ?
#
loop_
_entity_poly.entity_id
_entity_poly.type
_entity_poly.pdbx_seq_one_letter_code
_entity_poly.pdbx_strand_id
1 'polypeptide(L)'
;GWQHRFPATAYAMMCTRPLLDWVVRDAILAGGRIEVEHGAEAVELAGDRSRVTGVRVRDAGGGEPRLLEADLVVDATGRASRLGHWLAALGLPAVEQDVVDAGIGYATRMFKAPEGTHGNFPAVQVAADPLTRQPGRFGVVYPQEGGRWLVTLTSTRGAPLPTDEDEFTGYAKVLRHSIVSDLMSVAEPISPIFQSHSGANRRMYPERMPQWPEGLLILGDSLAAFNPVHGHG
;
A
#
# COMPACT_ATOMS: atom_id res chain seq x y z
N GLY A 1 -9.73 -19.20 19.91
CA GLY A 1 -9.64 -20.39 19.04
C GLY A 1 -9.68 -19.98 17.59
N TRP A 2 -9.76 -20.96 16.69
CA TRP A 2 -9.93 -20.74 15.25
C TRP A 2 -11.30 -20.13 14.94
N GLN A 3 -11.38 -19.28 13.91
CA GLN A 3 -12.67 -18.78 13.42
C GLN A 3 -13.41 -19.86 12.63
N HIS A 4 -14.73 -19.78 12.61
CA HIS A 4 -15.58 -20.66 11.80
C HIS A 4 -15.36 -20.38 10.31
N ARG A 5 -15.24 -21.45 9.51
CA ARG A 5 -15.14 -21.34 8.04
C ARG A 5 -16.54 -21.30 7.46
N PHE A 6 -16.91 -20.17 6.88
CA PHE A 6 -18.15 -20.03 6.12
C PHE A 6 -17.94 -20.47 4.66
N PRO A 7 -19.00 -20.92 3.96
CA PRO A 7 -18.94 -21.12 2.52
C PRO A 7 -18.41 -19.88 1.80
N ALA A 8 -17.58 -20.07 0.76
CA ALA A 8 -16.99 -18.97 0.03
C ALA A 8 -18.07 -18.15 -0.70
N THR A 9 -18.09 -16.84 -0.44
CA THR A 9 -18.98 -15.87 -1.11
C THR A 9 -18.23 -14.91 -2.04
N ALA A 10 -16.89 -14.93 -1.99
CA ALA A 10 -15.99 -14.13 -2.81
C ALA A 10 -14.65 -14.86 -3.01
N TYR A 11 -13.91 -14.46 -4.04
CA TYR A 11 -12.55 -14.92 -4.29
C TYR A 11 -11.55 -13.81 -3.97
N ALA A 12 -10.45 -14.17 -3.32
CA ALA A 12 -9.31 -13.28 -3.10
C ALA A 12 -8.14 -13.75 -3.99
N MET A 13 -7.60 -12.85 -4.80
CA MET A 13 -6.38 -13.11 -5.57
C MET A 13 -5.17 -12.73 -4.72
N MET A 14 -4.40 -13.74 -4.30
CA MET A 14 -3.17 -13.52 -3.54
C MET A 14 -1.99 -13.46 -4.51
N CYS A 15 -1.52 -12.25 -4.78
CA CYS A 15 -0.38 -11.98 -5.65
C CYS A 15 0.36 -10.73 -5.18
N THR A 16 1.61 -10.58 -5.63
CA THR A 16 2.40 -9.42 -5.26
C THR A 16 1.86 -8.18 -5.96
N ARG A 17 2.01 -7.00 -5.32
CA ARG A 17 1.62 -5.72 -5.94
C ARG A 17 2.31 -5.48 -7.30
N PRO A 18 3.63 -5.75 -7.47
CA PRO A 18 4.26 -5.65 -8.78
C PRO A 18 3.62 -6.52 -9.86
N LEU A 19 3.22 -7.77 -9.55
CA LEU A 19 2.55 -8.62 -10.53
C LEU A 19 1.18 -8.04 -10.90
N LEU A 20 0.37 -7.67 -9.91
CA LEU A 20 -0.96 -7.10 -10.15
C LEU A 20 -0.86 -5.82 -11.00
N ASP A 21 -0.01 -4.89 -10.61
CA ASP A 21 0.15 -3.60 -11.29
C ASP A 21 0.70 -3.81 -12.71
N TRP A 22 1.61 -4.77 -12.92
CA TRP A 22 2.11 -5.12 -14.25
C TRP A 22 1.02 -5.71 -15.15
N VAL A 23 0.23 -6.68 -14.68
CA VAL A 23 -0.85 -7.29 -15.46
C VAL A 23 -1.91 -6.27 -15.84
N VAL A 24 -2.34 -5.43 -14.88
CA VAL A 24 -3.32 -4.38 -15.13
C VAL A 24 -2.78 -3.37 -16.14
N ARG A 25 -1.53 -2.93 -15.97
CA ARG A 25 -0.87 -2.01 -16.90
C ARG A 25 -0.79 -2.60 -18.31
N ASP A 26 -0.30 -3.82 -18.45
CA ASP A 26 -0.15 -4.50 -19.75
C ASP A 26 -1.50 -4.59 -20.48
N ALA A 27 -2.54 -5.03 -19.78
CA ALA A 27 -3.89 -5.14 -20.33
C ALA A 27 -4.47 -3.80 -20.82
N ILE A 28 -4.24 -2.72 -20.07
CA ILE A 28 -4.75 -1.38 -20.44
C ILE A 28 -3.94 -0.78 -21.60
N LEU A 29 -2.61 -0.96 -21.61
CA LEU A 29 -1.75 -0.40 -22.66
C LEU A 29 -1.88 -1.12 -24.00
N ALA A 30 -2.28 -2.40 -24.02
CA ALA A 30 -2.51 -3.16 -25.24
C ALA A 30 -3.50 -2.48 -26.22
N GLY A 31 -4.38 -1.62 -25.72
CA GLY A 31 -5.34 -0.87 -26.53
C GLY A 31 -4.77 0.32 -27.33
N GLY A 32 -3.49 0.68 -27.14
CA GLY A 32 -2.80 1.74 -27.90
C GLY A 32 -3.33 3.17 -27.71
N ARG A 33 -4.29 3.37 -26.80
CA ARG A 33 -4.92 4.67 -26.51
C ARG A 33 -4.23 5.47 -25.39
N ILE A 34 -3.19 4.88 -24.79
CA ILE A 34 -2.47 5.45 -23.65
C ILE A 34 -1.00 5.48 -23.98
N GLU A 35 -0.42 6.66 -23.89
CA GLU A 35 1.02 6.86 -23.90
C GLU A 35 1.52 6.85 -22.46
N VAL A 36 2.66 6.19 -22.22
CA VAL A 36 3.29 6.22 -20.89
C VAL A 36 4.66 6.84 -20.98
N GLU A 37 4.81 7.93 -20.24
CA GLU A 37 6.08 8.58 -20.03
C GLU A 37 6.79 7.95 -18.83
N HIS A 38 7.87 7.22 -19.11
CA HIS A 38 8.66 6.55 -18.08
C HIS A 38 9.73 7.48 -17.51
N GLY A 39 10.04 7.29 -16.23
CA GLY A 39 11.09 8.06 -15.58
C GLY A 39 10.77 9.55 -15.48
N ALA A 40 9.49 9.92 -15.47
CA ALA A 40 9.04 11.29 -15.30
C ALA A 40 8.37 11.47 -13.94
N GLU A 41 8.77 12.50 -13.20
CA GLU A 41 8.17 12.93 -11.93
C GLU A 41 7.30 14.16 -12.17
N ALA A 42 6.01 14.10 -11.81
CA ALA A 42 5.17 15.28 -11.73
C ALA A 42 5.63 16.17 -10.56
N VAL A 43 6.09 17.40 -10.86
CA VAL A 43 6.66 18.29 -9.85
C VAL A 43 5.73 19.44 -9.46
N GLU A 44 4.87 19.88 -10.39
CA GLU A 44 3.97 21.03 -10.20
C GLU A 44 2.74 20.90 -11.10
N LEU A 45 1.59 21.42 -10.66
CA LEU A 45 0.44 21.65 -11.54
C LEU A 45 0.62 22.97 -12.30
N ALA A 46 0.26 22.98 -13.58
CA ALA A 46 0.20 24.20 -14.37
C ALA A 46 -1.23 24.76 -14.35
N GLY A 47 -1.36 26.09 -14.29
CA GLY A 47 -2.65 26.78 -14.22
C GLY A 47 -2.70 27.77 -13.07
N ASP A 48 -3.90 27.99 -12.54
CA ASP A 48 -4.15 28.88 -11.41
C ASP A 48 -5.23 28.31 -10.46
N ARG A 49 -5.73 29.14 -9.54
CA ARG A 49 -6.77 28.76 -8.56
C ARG A 49 -8.08 28.29 -9.20
N SER A 50 -8.35 28.73 -10.43
CA SER A 50 -9.60 28.47 -11.14
C SER A 50 -9.52 27.25 -12.06
N ARG A 51 -8.38 27.00 -12.70
CA ARG A 51 -8.23 25.89 -13.65
C ARG A 51 -6.80 25.37 -13.69
N VAL A 52 -6.67 24.05 -13.64
CA VAL A 52 -5.45 23.32 -13.98
C VAL A 52 -5.45 23.05 -15.48
N THR A 53 -4.32 23.32 -16.14
CA THR A 53 -4.13 23.20 -17.59
C THR A 53 -3.00 22.24 -17.97
N GLY A 54 -2.43 21.53 -16.99
CA GLY A 54 -1.36 20.58 -17.23
C GLY A 54 -0.52 20.30 -15.98
N VAL A 55 0.61 19.66 -16.22
CA VAL A 55 1.58 19.28 -15.19
C VAL A 55 2.99 19.58 -15.69
N ARG A 56 3.85 20.13 -14.82
CA ARG A 56 5.29 20.17 -15.07
C ARG A 56 5.90 18.85 -14.65
N VAL A 57 6.60 18.21 -15.56
CA VAL A 57 7.29 16.94 -15.33
C VAL A 57 8.80 17.13 -15.41
N ARG A 58 9.52 16.38 -14.59
CA ARG A 58 10.98 16.33 -14.59
C ARG A 58 11.44 14.91 -14.80
N ASP A 59 12.42 14.73 -15.68
CA ASP A 59 13.00 13.42 -15.94
C ASP A 59 13.84 12.94 -14.74
N ALA A 60 13.92 11.63 -14.55
CA ALA A 60 14.66 10.98 -13.47
C ALA A 60 16.18 11.26 -13.55
N GLY A 61 16.68 11.60 -14.75
CA GLY A 61 18.05 12.07 -14.95
C GLY A 61 18.31 13.51 -14.49
N GLY A 62 17.28 14.22 -14.01
CA GLY A 62 17.32 15.64 -13.68
C GLY A 62 16.99 16.53 -14.88
N GLY A 63 17.25 17.84 -14.73
CA GLY A 63 16.97 18.85 -15.76
C GLY A 63 15.81 19.77 -15.40
N GLU A 64 15.59 20.76 -16.27
CA GLU A 64 14.50 21.72 -16.14
C GLU A 64 13.14 21.04 -16.35
N PRO A 65 12.16 21.28 -15.48
CA PRO A 65 10.82 20.75 -15.68
C PRO A 65 10.21 21.24 -16.98
N ARG A 66 9.61 20.34 -17.76
CA ARG A 66 8.88 20.67 -18.97
C ARG A 66 7.37 20.59 -18.74
N LEU A 67 6.63 21.44 -19.43
CA LEU A 67 5.17 21.44 -19.36
C LEU A 67 4.60 20.31 -20.23
N LEU A 68 3.72 19.52 -19.64
CA LEU A 68 2.75 18.68 -20.34
C LEU A 68 1.37 19.34 -20.20
N GLU A 69 0.86 19.87 -21.31
CA GLU A 69 -0.47 20.46 -21.37
C GLU A 69 -1.55 19.37 -21.35
N ALA A 70 -2.62 19.61 -20.60
CA ALA A 70 -3.75 18.70 -20.52
C ALA A 70 -5.04 19.45 -20.14
N ASP A 71 -6.16 19.05 -20.73
CA ASP A 71 -7.48 19.56 -20.34
C ASP A 71 -7.96 19.01 -18.98
N LEU A 72 -7.43 17.85 -18.59
CA LEU A 72 -7.74 17.15 -17.36
C LEU A 72 -6.48 16.48 -16.79
N VAL A 73 -6.16 16.79 -15.54
CA VAL A 73 -5.10 16.15 -14.76
C VAL A 73 -5.74 15.29 -13.67
N VAL A 74 -5.30 14.04 -13.56
CA VAL A 74 -5.77 13.10 -12.54
C VAL A 74 -4.61 12.75 -11.61
N ASP A 75 -4.68 13.16 -10.35
CA ASP A 75 -3.75 12.72 -9.32
C ASP A 75 -4.11 11.30 -8.86
N ALA A 76 -3.36 10.34 -9.36
CA ALA A 76 -3.33 8.95 -8.92
C ALA A 76 -1.96 8.56 -8.34
N THR A 77 -1.22 9.52 -7.78
CA THR A 77 0.12 9.30 -7.20
C THR A 77 0.12 8.59 -5.85
N GLY A 78 -1.08 8.29 -5.33
CA GLY A 78 -1.31 7.44 -4.18
C GLY A 78 -0.94 8.10 -2.87
N ARG A 79 -0.51 7.31 -1.89
CA ARG A 79 -0.37 7.76 -0.50
C ARG A 79 0.63 8.90 -0.34
N ALA A 80 1.67 8.91 -1.17
CA ALA A 80 2.72 9.91 -1.20
C ALA A 80 2.37 11.16 -2.03
N SER A 81 1.10 11.32 -2.43
CA SER A 81 0.66 12.48 -3.20
C SER A 81 1.09 13.80 -2.58
N ARG A 82 1.55 14.70 -3.45
CA ARG A 82 1.95 16.08 -3.14
C ARG A 82 0.82 17.08 -3.41
N LEU A 83 -0.41 16.62 -3.58
CA LEU A 83 -1.57 17.44 -3.93
C LEU A 83 -1.71 18.70 -3.07
N GLY A 84 -1.61 18.58 -1.74
CA GLY A 84 -1.72 19.73 -0.85
C GLY A 84 -0.66 20.82 -1.13
N HIS A 85 0.55 20.41 -1.49
CA HIS A 85 1.61 21.33 -1.89
C HIS A 85 1.33 21.99 -3.24
N TRP A 86 0.83 21.22 -4.22
CA TRP A 86 0.47 21.76 -5.53
C TRP A 86 -0.70 22.74 -5.46
N LEU A 87 -1.75 22.42 -4.69
CA LEU A 87 -2.89 23.33 -4.48
C LEU A 87 -2.45 24.63 -3.80
N ALA A 88 -1.58 24.54 -2.78
CA ALA A 88 -1.02 25.70 -2.13
C ALA A 88 -0.17 26.58 -3.08
N ALA A 89 0.60 25.95 -3.98
CA ALA A 89 1.39 26.67 -5.00
C ALA A 89 0.50 27.42 -6.01
N LEU A 90 -0.67 26.87 -6.34
CA LEU A 90 -1.71 27.58 -7.11
C LEU A 90 -2.40 28.68 -6.30
N GLY A 91 -2.17 28.76 -4.98
CA GLY A 91 -2.73 29.75 -4.07
C GLY A 91 -3.99 29.29 -3.33
N LEU A 92 -4.45 28.04 -3.51
CA LEU A 92 -5.64 27.51 -2.85
C LEU A 92 -5.40 27.26 -1.35
N PRO A 93 -6.44 27.34 -0.50
CA PRO A 93 -6.31 26.99 0.91
C PRO A 93 -6.02 25.50 1.08
N ALA A 94 -5.50 25.12 2.24
CA ALA A 94 -5.28 23.72 2.58
C ALA A 94 -6.60 22.93 2.54
N VAL A 95 -6.55 21.72 1.97
CA VAL A 95 -7.69 20.80 1.98
C VAL A 95 -7.88 20.26 3.39
N GLU A 96 -9.12 20.29 3.88
CA GLU A 96 -9.45 19.61 5.13
C GLU A 96 -9.16 18.11 4.99
N GLN A 97 -8.60 17.50 6.03
CA GLN A 97 -8.34 16.07 6.07
C GLN A 97 -8.51 15.50 7.47
N ASP A 98 -8.99 14.26 7.53
CA ASP A 98 -8.94 13.45 8.73
C ASP A 98 -7.76 12.49 8.66
N VAL A 99 -7.08 12.32 9.79
CA VAL A 99 -6.01 11.33 9.96
C VAL A 99 -6.28 10.49 11.20
N VAL A 100 -6.41 9.18 11.01
CA VAL A 100 -6.55 8.21 12.11
C VAL A 100 -5.38 7.24 12.05
N ASP A 101 -4.41 7.46 12.92
CA ASP A 101 -3.21 6.62 13.01
C ASP A 101 -3.27 5.65 14.19
N ALA A 102 -3.52 4.37 13.89
CA ALA A 102 -3.44 3.28 14.87
C ALA A 102 -1.99 2.91 15.24
N GLY A 103 -0.99 3.52 14.59
CA GLY A 103 0.43 3.30 14.84
C GLY A 103 0.85 1.89 14.46
N ILE A 104 0.27 1.36 13.40
CA ILE A 104 0.56 0.01 12.94
C ILE A 104 1.92 -0.01 12.26
N GLY A 105 2.78 -0.92 12.72
CA GLY A 105 4.04 -1.25 12.09
C GLY A 105 3.96 -2.61 11.40
N TYR A 106 4.70 -2.78 10.31
CA TYR A 106 4.84 -4.04 9.57
C TYR A 106 6.31 -4.39 9.41
N ALA A 107 6.65 -5.66 9.63
CA ALA A 107 7.90 -6.27 9.19
C ALA A 107 7.54 -7.44 8.27
N THR A 108 8.01 -7.40 7.03
CA THR A 108 7.63 -8.35 5.99
C THR A 108 8.85 -9.03 5.40
N ARG A 109 8.75 -10.33 5.13
CA ARG A 109 9.78 -11.12 4.48
C ARG A 109 9.16 -12.15 3.53
N MET A 110 9.84 -12.40 2.42
CA MET A 110 9.44 -13.44 1.48
C MET A 110 10.18 -14.75 1.78
N PHE A 111 9.44 -15.84 1.64
CA PHE A 111 9.93 -17.20 1.77
C PHE A 111 9.64 -17.99 0.50
N LYS A 112 10.51 -18.92 0.14
CA LYS A 112 10.22 -19.99 -0.80
C LYS A 112 9.38 -21.04 -0.07
N ALA A 113 8.17 -21.27 -0.59
CA ALA A 113 7.26 -22.23 -0.01
C ALA A 113 7.76 -23.67 -0.26
N PRO A 114 7.44 -24.63 0.63
CA PRO A 114 7.73 -26.03 0.40
C PRO A 114 7.08 -26.55 -0.89
N GLU A 115 7.72 -27.52 -1.55
CA GLU A 115 7.15 -28.19 -2.71
C GLU A 115 5.77 -28.81 -2.38
N GLY A 116 4.88 -28.84 -3.37
CA GLY A 116 3.51 -29.35 -3.21
C GLY A 116 2.53 -28.40 -2.52
N THR A 117 2.97 -27.23 -2.04
CA THR A 117 2.08 -26.20 -1.48
C THR A 117 1.56 -25.20 -2.52
N HIS A 118 2.03 -25.29 -3.76
CA HIS A 118 1.65 -24.38 -4.84
C HIS A 118 0.16 -24.48 -5.18
N GLY A 119 -0.49 -23.33 -5.38
CA GLY A 119 -1.86 -23.23 -5.89
C GLY A 119 -2.99 -23.46 -4.87
N ASN A 120 -2.79 -24.31 -3.86
CA ASN A 120 -3.86 -24.73 -2.94
C ASN A 120 -3.60 -24.38 -1.46
N PHE A 121 -2.48 -23.73 -1.13
CA PHE A 121 -2.22 -23.33 0.25
C PHE A 121 -3.14 -22.18 0.68
N PRO A 122 -3.84 -22.27 1.82
CA PRO A 122 -4.74 -21.22 2.27
C PRO A 122 -3.96 -20.01 2.81
N ALA A 123 -4.57 -18.83 2.76
CA ALA A 123 -4.12 -17.69 3.54
C ALA A 123 -4.23 -18.02 5.04
N VAL A 124 -3.16 -17.76 5.79
CA VAL A 124 -3.11 -17.96 7.25
C VAL A 124 -2.98 -16.61 7.94
N GLN A 125 -3.80 -16.36 8.96
CA GLN A 125 -3.75 -15.15 9.76
C GLN A 125 -3.89 -15.50 11.25
N VAL A 126 -3.02 -14.90 12.05
CA VAL A 126 -3.07 -14.90 13.50
C VAL A 126 -3.34 -13.47 13.95
N ALA A 127 -4.59 -13.20 14.35
CA ALA A 127 -4.99 -11.88 14.83
C ALA A 127 -4.61 -11.67 16.29
N ALA A 128 -4.29 -10.44 16.72
CA ALA A 128 -4.00 -10.16 18.13
C ALA A 128 -5.14 -10.55 19.07
N ASP A 129 -4.82 -10.79 20.35
CA ASP A 129 -5.80 -10.97 21.41
C ASP A 129 -6.15 -9.61 22.05
N PRO A 130 -7.35 -9.07 21.81
CA PRO A 130 -7.74 -7.76 22.33
C PRO A 130 -7.90 -7.74 23.86
N LEU A 131 -7.95 -8.89 24.53
CA LEU A 131 -8.15 -8.98 25.99
C LEU A 131 -6.86 -8.80 26.78
N THR A 132 -5.69 -8.93 26.15
CA THR A 132 -4.39 -8.92 26.84
C THR A 132 -3.95 -7.56 27.35
N ARG A 133 -4.62 -6.47 26.93
CA ARG A 133 -4.23 -5.07 27.22
C ARG A 133 -2.75 -4.74 26.89
N GLN A 134 -2.14 -5.52 26.01
CA GLN A 134 -0.81 -5.29 25.47
C GLN A 134 -0.92 -4.77 24.03
N PRO A 135 0.15 -4.17 23.47
CA PRO A 135 0.19 -3.90 22.04
C PRO A 135 -0.12 -5.18 21.24
N GLY A 136 -1.08 -5.08 20.32
CA GLY A 136 -1.51 -6.20 19.51
C GLY A 136 -0.40 -6.66 18.57
N ARG A 137 -0.18 -7.98 18.52
CA ARG A 137 0.74 -8.63 17.59
C ARG A 137 -0.03 -9.53 16.64
N PHE A 138 0.23 -9.39 15.35
CA PHE A 138 -0.42 -10.13 14.29
C PHE A 138 0.63 -10.79 13.41
N GLY A 139 0.27 -11.90 12.78
CA GLY A 139 1.11 -12.55 11.77
C GLY A 139 0.25 -13.11 10.66
N VAL A 140 0.72 -12.96 9.42
CA VAL A 140 0.09 -13.57 8.25
C VAL A 140 1.11 -14.36 7.44
N VAL A 141 0.63 -15.42 6.78
CA VAL A 141 1.35 -16.15 5.74
C VAL A 141 0.41 -16.20 4.53
N TYR A 142 0.75 -15.44 3.49
CA TYR A 142 -0.04 -15.38 2.26
C TYR A 142 0.72 -16.00 1.09
N PRO A 143 0.12 -16.97 0.37
CA PRO A 143 0.72 -17.51 -0.85
C PRO A 143 0.83 -16.43 -1.91
N GLN A 144 1.90 -16.47 -2.69
CA GLN A 144 2.21 -15.56 -3.77
C GLN A 144 2.58 -16.36 -5.02
N GLU A 145 2.59 -15.70 -6.17
CA GLU A 145 3.00 -16.32 -7.43
C GLU A 145 4.42 -16.92 -7.35
N GLY A 146 4.67 -17.97 -8.14
CA GLY A 146 5.99 -18.61 -8.21
C GLY A 146 6.37 -19.40 -6.95
N GLY A 147 5.39 -19.85 -6.15
CA GLY A 147 5.67 -20.72 -5.00
C GLY A 147 6.31 -20.01 -3.84
N ARG A 148 5.89 -18.79 -3.59
CA ARG A 148 6.45 -17.94 -2.54
C ARG A 148 5.39 -17.71 -1.47
N TRP A 149 5.83 -17.53 -0.23
CA TRP A 149 5.00 -17.08 0.87
C TRP A 149 5.46 -15.69 1.29
N LEU A 150 4.52 -14.75 1.38
CA LEU A 150 4.73 -13.46 2.03
C LEU A 150 4.37 -13.62 3.49
N VAL A 151 5.36 -13.45 4.37
CA VAL A 151 5.14 -13.45 5.82
C VAL A 151 5.24 -12.02 6.30
N THR A 152 4.16 -11.54 6.93
CA THR A 152 4.13 -10.19 7.50
C THR A 152 3.76 -10.30 8.97
N LEU A 153 4.62 -9.72 9.81
CA LEU A 153 4.43 -9.54 11.24
C LEU A 153 4.07 -8.09 11.50
N THR A 154 3.03 -7.87 12.30
CA THR A 154 2.44 -6.55 12.49
C THR A 154 2.30 -6.26 13.97
N SER A 155 2.65 -5.05 14.40
CA SER A 155 2.40 -4.57 15.75
C SER A 155 1.50 -3.33 15.76
N THR A 156 0.68 -3.18 16.80
CA THR A 156 0.12 -1.86 17.13
C THR A 156 1.17 -1.01 17.84
N ARG A 157 0.86 0.29 17.98
CA ARG A 157 1.67 1.24 18.73
C ARG A 157 2.15 0.68 20.07
N GLY A 158 3.44 0.85 20.35
CA GLY A 158 4.08 0.46 21.61
C GLY A 158 4.74 -0.91 21.61
N ALA A 159 4.65 -1.71 20.54
CA ALA A 159 5.47 -2.91 20.37
C ALA A 159 6.51 -2.74 19.26
N PRO A 160 7.78 -3.11 19.50
CA PRO A 160 8.83 -3.06 18.48
C PRO A 160 8.52 -4.04 17.36
N LEU A 161 8.94 -3.67 16.16
CA LEU A 161 8.98 -4.58 15.01
C LEU A 161 10.32 -5.30 14.96
N PRO A 162 10.35 -6.56 14.51
CA PRO A 162 11.60 -7.26 14.30
C PRO A 162 12.40 -6.62 13.16
N THR A 163 13.69 -6.39 13.40
CA THR A 163 14.65 -5.74 12.49
C THR A 163 15.63 -6.73 11.85
N ASP A 164 15.86 -7.86 12.51
CA ASP A 164 16.74 -8.93 12.03
C ASP A 164 16.06 -10.31 12.04
N GLU A 165 16.80 -11.33 11.60
CA GLU A 165 16.28 -12.69 11.42
C GLU A 165 15.87 -13.37 12.74
N ASP A 166 16.67 -13.19 13.79
CA ASP A 166 16.45 -13.78 15.10
C ASP A 166 15.24 -13.13 15.77
N GLU A 167 15.13 -11.80 15.67
CA GLU A 167 13.96 -11.05 16.12
C GLU A 167 12.70 -11.45 15.33
N PHE A 168 12.79 -11.61 14.00
CA PHE A 168 11.65 -11.97 13.17
C PHE A 168 11.11 -13.36 13.52
N THR A 169 12.01 -14.33 13.68
CA THR A 169 11.67 -15.69 14.11
C THR A 169 11.16 -15.72 15.54
N GLY A 170 11.80 -14.97 16.45
CA GLY A 170 11.37 -14.83 17.84
C GLY A 170 9.98 -14.21 17.96
N TYR A 171 9.70 -13.18 17.17
CA TYR A 171 8.40 -12.51 17.13
C TYR A 171 7.28 -13.46 16.68
N ALA A 172 7.52 -14.26 15.63
CA ALA A 172 6.54 -15.24 15.16
C ALA A 172 6.20 -16.30 16.22
N LYS A 173 7.18 -16.72 17.05
CA LYS A 173 6.99 -17.71 18.13
C LYS A 173 6.11 -17.20 19.27
N VAL A 174 6.13 -15.89 19.53
CA VAL A 174 5.37 -15.26 20.64
C VAL A 174 4.02 -14.69 20.20
N LEU A 175 3.61 -14.93 18.95
CA LEU A 175 2.22 -14.75 18.56
C LEU A 175 1.33 -15.69 19.39
N ARG A 176 0.05 -15.36 19.51
CA ARG A 176 -0.94 -16.18 20.26
C ARG A 176 -1.05 -17.64 19.79
N HIS A 177 -0.52 -17.97 18.62
CA HIS A 177 -0.47 -19.32 18.07
C HIS A 177 0.82 -19.48 17.25
N SER A 178 1.48 -20.63 17.40
CA SER A 178 2.73 -20.99 16.71
C SER A 178 2.63 -21.18 15.19
N ILE A 179 1.44 -21.14 14.59
CA ILE A 179 1.26 -21.60 13.20
C ILE A 179 2.14 -20.83 12.21
N VAL A 180 2.37 -19.55 12.46
CA VAL A 180 3.26 -18.72 11.62
C VAL A 180 4.71 -19.17 11.79
N SER A 181 5.20 -19.38 13.02
CA SER A 181 6.56 -19.86 13.24
C SER A 181 6.77 -21.28 12.72
N ASP A 182 5.76 -22.14 12.83
CA ASP A 182 5.82 -23.53 12.36
C ASP A 182 5.93 -23.56 10.83
N LEU A 183 5.15 -22.73 10.13
CA LEU A 183 5.23 -22.58 8.67
C LEU A 183 6.55 -21.97 8.21
N MET A 184 7.06 -20.96 8.93
CA MET A 184 8.38 -20.40 8.65
C MET A 184 9.49 -21.44 8.80
N SER A 185 9.38 -22.37 9.76
CA SER A 185 10.43 -23.36 10.03
C SER A 185 10.68 -24.36 8.90
N VAL A 186 9.69 -24.54 8.01
CA VAL A 186 9.77 -25.45 6.86
C VAL A 186 9.99 -24.72 5.53
N ALA A 187 10.12 -23.39 5.56
CA ALA A 187 10.25 -22.54 4.38
C ALA A 187 11.60 -21.81 4.38
N GLU A 188 12.17 -21.56 3.21
CA GLU A 188 13.47 -20.89 3.07
C GLU A 188 13.26 -19.38 2.89
N PRO A 189 13.90 -18.50 3.69
CA PRO A 189 13.81 -17.07 3.46
C PRO A 189 14.59 -16.65 2.19
N ILE A 190 13.96 -15.83 1.33
CA ILE A 190 14.53 -15.43 0.04
C ILE A 190 14.59 -13.91 -0.17
N SER A 191 14.31 -13.13 0.88
CA SER A 191 14.46 -11.68 0.86
C SER A 191 15.01 -11.16 2.19
N PRO A 192 15.52 -9.91 2.22
CA PRO A 192 15.65 -9.14 3.44
C PRO A 192 14.30 -8.91 4.14
N ILE A 193 14.35 -8.39 5.36
CA ILE A 193 13.18 -7.91 6.08
C ILE A 193 12.91 -6.46 5.68
N PHE A 194 11.67 -6.16 5.27
CA PHE A 194 11.22 -4.83 4.95
C PHE A 194 10.28 -4.32 6.04
N GLN A 195 10.62 -3.17 6.64
CA GLN A 195 9.80 -2.52 7.64
C GLN A 195 9.01 -1.34 7.04
N SER A 196 7.77 -1.16 7.52
CA SER A 196 6.93 -0.02 7.15
C SER A 196 6.07 0.41 8.33
N HIS A 197 5.97 1.72 8.53
CA HIS A 197 5.04 2.37 9.48
C HIS A 197 3.95 3.16 8.75
N SER A 198 3.79 2.94 7.44
CA SER A 198 2.82 3.64 6.61
C SER A 198 1.42 3.03 6.77
N GLY A 199 0.86 3.13 7.98
CA GLY A 199 -0.41 2.49 8.36
C GLY A 199 -1.55 3.45 8.72
N ALA A 200 -1.30 4.77 8.71
CA ALA A 200 -2.34 5.74 9.04
C ALA A 200 -3.47 5.71 7.99
N ASN A 201 -4.71 5.83 8.47
CA ASN A 201 -5.84 6.16 7.61
C ASN A 201 -5.81 7.67 7.38
N ARG A 202 -6.02 8.11 6.14
CA ARG A 202 -6.15 9.50 5.76
C ARG A 202 -7.33 9.65 4.82
N ARG A 203 -8.15 10.67 5.01
CA ARG A 203 -9.19 11.07 4.05
C ARG A 203 -9.14 12.57 3.84
N MET A 204 -8.99 13.00 2.60
CA MET A 204 -9.14 14.41 2.20
C MET A 204 -10.60 14.73 1.87
N TYR A 205 -10.98 16.00 2.04
CA TYR A 205 -12.32 16.51 1.74
C TYR A 205 -12.31 17.64 0.70
N PRO A 206 -11.93 17.38 -0.58
CA PRO A 206 -12.04 18.36 -1.66
C PRO A 206 -13.42 18.99 -1.78
N GLU A 207 -14.47 18.20 -1.52
CA GLU A 207 -15.86 18.61 -1.60
C GLU A 207 -16.25 19.70 -0.59
N ARG A 208 -15.41 19.94 0.43
CA ARG A 208 -15.60 21.00 1.43
C ARG A 208 -14.82 22.27 1.13
N MET A 209 -14.01 22.28 0.07
CA MET A 209 -13.28 23.48 -0.30
C MET A 209 -14.22 24.54 -0.86
N PRO A 210 -13.97 25.84 -0.57
CA PRO A 210 -14.76 26.93 -1.15
C PRO A 210 -14.56 27.06 -2.66
N GLN A 211 -13.44 26.53 -3.18
CA GLN A 211 -13.08 26.52 -4.59
C GLN A 211 -12.22 25.28 -4.87
N TRP A 212 -12.54 24.59 -5.96
CA TRP A 212 -11.72 23.53 -6.53
C TRP A 212 -11.43 23.91 -8.00
N PRO A 213 -10.17 23.79 -8.46
CA PRO A 213 -9.83 24.17 -9.83
C PRO A 213 -10.47 23.21 -10.82
N GLU A 214 -11.02 23.75 -11.91
CA GLU A 214 -11.43 22.94 -13.05
C GLU A 214 -10.23 22.18 -13.64
N GLY A 215 -10.47 21.04 -14.28
CA GLY A 215 -9.41 20.26 -14.92
C GLY A 215 -8.54 19.44 -13.94
N LEU A 216 -8.93 19.31 -12.67
CA LEU A 216 -8.22 18.47 -11.69
C LEU A 216 -9.16 17.43 -11.03
N LEU A 217 -8.77 16.16 -11.07
CA LEU A 217 -9.40 15.06 -10.32
C LEU A 217 -8.36 14.36 -9.46
N ILE A 218 -8.82 13.74 -8.36
CA ILE A 218 -7.96 12.95 -7.47
C ILE A 218 -8.58 11.58 -7.20
N LEU A 219 -7.78 10.52 -7.23
CA LEU A 219 -8.25 9.14 -7.11
C LEU A 219 -7.31 8.28 -6.25
N GLY A 220 -7.83 7.15 -5.76
CA GLY A 220 -7.10 6.18 -4.96
C GLY A 220 -6.57 6.77 -3.65
N ASP A 221 -5.40 6.29 -3.21
CA ASP A 221 -4.75 6.71 -1.96
C ASP A 221 -4.40 8.22 -1.91
N SER A 222 -4.43 8.93 -3.04
CA SER A 222 -4.31 10.40 -3.06
C SER A 222 -5.50 11.07 -2.34
N LEU A 223 -6.71 10.53 -2.52
CA LEU A 223 -7.94 11.04 -1.89
C LEU A 223 -8.16 10.41 -0.49
N ALA A 224 -8.12 9.08 -0.42
CA ALA A 224 -8.38 8.34 0.80
C ALA A 224 -7.49 7.10 0.86
N ALA A 225 -6.64 7.05 1.88
CA ALA A 225 -5.71 5.96 2.11
C ALA A 225 -6.09 5.24 3.40
N PHE A 226 -6.26 3.93 3.36
CA PHE A 226 -6.69 3.15 4.52
C PHE A 226 -5.57 2.29 5.09
N ASN A 227 -5.72 1.91 6.35
CA ASN A 227 -4.83 0.96 7.00
C ASN A 227 -4.96 -0.42 6.33
N PRO A 228 -3.84 -1.05 5.90
CA PRO A 228 -3.86 -2.35 5.23
C PRO A 228 -4.52 -3.49 6.01
N VAL A 229 -4.66 -3.38 7.34
CA VAL A 229 -5.39 -4.36 8.17
C VAL A 229 -6.82 -4.58 7.66
N HIS A 230 -7.43 -3.57 7.02
CA HIS A 230 -8.79 -3.68 6.47
C HIS A 230 -8.85 -4.22 5.04
N GLY A 231 -7.73 -4.31 4.32
CA GLY A 231 -7.71 -4.76 2.93
C GLY A 231 -8.48 -3.88 1.95
N HIS A 232 -8.68 -2.59 2.28
CA HIS A 232 -9.49 -1.64 1.50
C HIS A 232 -8.62 -0.60 0.76
N GLY A 233 -7.76 -1.04 -0.15
CA GLY A 233 -6.93 -0.15 -0.97
C GLY A 233 -6.83 -0.62 -2.42
#